data_AF-A0A1H5RKR2-F1
#
_entry.id   AF-A0A1H5RKR2-F1
#
_cell.length_a   1.000
_cell.length_b   1.000
_cell.length_c   1.000
_cell.angle_alpha   90.00
_cell.angle_beta   90.00
_cell.angle_gamma   90.00
#
_symmetry.space_group_name_H-M   'P 1'
#
loop_
_entity.id
_entity.type
_entity.pdbx_description
1 polymer ?
#
loop_
_entity_poly.entity_id
_entity_poly.type
_entity_poly.pdbx_seq_one_letter_code
_entity_poly.pdbx_strand_id
1 'polypeptide(L)'
;MAWLRRRAARARTSLIPIVGPRTPTHLAGYLDALDVELADEQYALLDEVSAVRPGIPHADVAAALATASMTTGVFSTCRLSPCSE
;
A
#
# COMPACT_ATOMS: atom_id res chain seq x y z
N MET A 1 7.68 11.14 -10.51
CA MET A 1 8.18 10.69 -9.20
C MET A 1 7.62 11.46 -8.01
N ALA A 2 7.24 12.74 -8.16
CA ALA A 2 6.63 13.55 -7.10
C ALA A 2 5.51 12.87 -6.29
N TRP A 3 4.55 12.19 -6.95
CA TRP A 3 3.49 11.44 -6.26
C TRP A 3 4.01 10.33 -5.35
N LEU A 4 4.91 9.47 -5.85
CA LEU A 4 5.51 8.39 -5.07
C LEU A 4 6.29 8.90 -3.85
N ARG A 5 6.94 10.06 -3.95
CA ARG A 5 7.66 10.71 -2.84
C ARG A 5 6.72 11.19 -1.75
N ARG A 6 5.63 11.91 -2.10
CA ARG A 6 4.62 12.33 -1.12
C ARG A 6 3.95 11.13 -0.47
N ARG A 7 3.67 10.07 -1.24
CA ARG A 7 3.14 8.81 -0.70
C ARG A 7 4.11 8.16 0.28
N ALA A 8 5.40 8.10 -0.04
CA ALA A 8 6.43 7.56 0.84
C ALA A 8 6.53 8.34 2.17
N ALA A 9 6.48 9.68 2.12
CA ALA A 9 6.52 10.53 3.31
C ALA A 9 5.33 10.32 4.28
N ARG A 10 4.21 9.78 3.79
CA ARG A 10 2.99 9.51 4.57
C ARG A 10 2.81 8.03 4.95
N ALA A 11 3.67 7.15 4.43
CA ALA A 11 3.56 5.73 4.68
C ALA A 11 3.95 5.39 6.12
N ARG A 12 3.21 4.47 6.75
CA ARG A 12 3.52 3.97 8.10
C ARG A 12 4.78 3.10 8.13
N THR A 13 5.16 2.56 6.98
CA THR A 13 6.37 1.77 6.76
C THR A 13 7.20 2.46 5.68
N SER A 14 8.52 2.46 5.83
CA SER A 14 9.43 3.06 4.84
C SER A 14 9.15 2.53 3.44
N LEU A 15 8.91 3.45 2.51
CA LEU A 15 8.68 3.16 1.10
C LEU A 15 9.76 3.87 0.29
N ILE A 16 10.68 3.09 -0.31
CA ILE A 16 11.77 3.61 -1.12
C ILE A 16 11.53 3.19 -2.57
N PRO A 17 11.16 4.12 -3.47
CA PRO A 17 10.94 3.77 -4.88
C PRO A 17 12.27 3.46 -5.56
N ILE A 18 12.37 2.27 -6.14
CA ILE A 18 13.52 1.85 -6.97
C ILE A 18 13.18 2.14 -8.42
N VAL A 19 14.03 2.91 -9.10
CA VAL A 19 13.83 3.31 -10.50
C VAL A 19 14.87 2.66 -11.40
N GLY A 20 14.44 2.13 -12.54
CA GLY A 20 15.30 1.47 -13.53
C GLY A 20 15.29 2.19 -14.87
N PRO A 21 15.91 3.38 -15.01
CA PRO A 21 15.96 4.09 -16.29
C PRO A 21 16.73 3.26 -17.34
N ARG A 22 16.20 3.21 -18.56
CA ARG A 22 16.82 2.50 -19.70
C ARG A 22 17.63 3.42 -20.60
N THR A 23 17.49 4.74 -20.40
CA THR A 23 18.19 5.79 -21.15
C THR A 23 18.55 6.94 -20.20
N PRO A 24 19.56 7.76 -20.54
CA PRO A 24 19.89 8.96 -19.77
C PRO A 24 18.72 9.93 -19.66
N THR A 25 17.91 10.07 -20.71
CA THR A 25 16.73 10.95 -20.71
C THR A 25 15.68 10.50 -19.68
N HIS A 26 15.47 9.18 -19.51
CA HIS A 26 14.56 8.69 -18.45
C HIS A 26 15.09 9.04 -17.05
N LEU A 27 16.40 8.90 -16.83
CA LEU A 27 17.00 9.28 -15.56
C LEU A 27 16.83 10.78 -15.27
N ALA A 28 17.13 11.62 -16.26
CA ALA A 28 16.94 13.07 -16.14
C ALA A 28 15.48 13.40 -15.76
N GLY A 29 14.50 12.87 -16.49
CA GLY A 29 13.08 13.11 -16.18
C GLY A 29 12.65 12.59 -14.80
N TYR A 30 13.26 11.52 -14.28
CA TYR A 30 13.01 11.07 -12.91
C TYR A 30 13.57 12.02 -11.86
N LEU A 31 14.75 12.60 -12.12
CA LEU A 31 15.39 13.58 -11.25
C LEU A 31 14.67 14.93 -11.30
N ASP A 32 14.22 15.39 -12.47
CA ASP A 32 13.44 16.64 -12.60
C ASP A 32 12.15 16.58 -11.78
N ALA A 33 11.55 15.38 -11.66
CA ALA A 33 10.38 15.17 -10.83
C ALA A 33 10.64 15.28 -9.32
N LEU A 34 11.89 15.57 -8.89
CA LEU A 34 12.22 15.90 -7.51
C LEU A 34 11.84 17.35 -7.14
N ASP A 35 11.74 18.23 -8.13
CA ASP A 35 11.40 19.65 -7.95
C ASP A 35 9.94 19.96 -8.35
N VAL A 36 9.19 18.93 -8.74
CA VAL A 36 7.77 19.04 -9.11
C VAL A 36 6.90 18.95 -7.85
N GLU A 37 6.19 20.03 -7.56
CA GLU A 37 5.12 20.08 -6.57
C GLU A 37 3.76 19.87 -7.25
N LEU A 38 2.93 18.97 -6.69
CA LEU A 38 1.56 18.80 -7.17
C LEU A 38 0.58 19.53 -6.24
N ALA A 39 -0.52 20.01 -6.80
CA ALA A 39 -1.62 20.53 -6.00
C ALA A 39 -2.32 19.40 -5.25
N ASP A 40 -3.01 19.71 -4.15
CA ASP A 40 -3.69 18.71 -3.33
C ASP A 40 -4.75 17.94 -4.12
N GLU A 41 -5.43 18.60 -5.07
CA GLU A 41 -6.41 17.96 -5.96
C GLU A 41 -5.76 16.94 -6.90
N GLN A 42 -4.57 17.25 -7.42
CA GLN A 42 -3.82 16.35 -8.28
C GLN A 42 -3.33 15.13 -7.51
N TYR A 43 -2.87 15.34 -6.27
CA TYR A 43 -2.51 14.24 -5.38
C TYR A 43 -3.71 13.35 -5.05
N ALA A 44 -4.87 13.93 -4.73
CA ALA A 44 -6.08 13.19 -4.43
C ALA A 44 -6.52 12.33 -5.63
N LEU A 45 -6.53 12.90 -6.83
CA LEU A 45 -6.86 12.17 -8.06
C LEU A 45 -5.89 11.00 -8.29
N LEU A 46 -4.58 11.22 -8.11
CA LEU A 46 -3.58 10.17 -8.29
C LEU A 46 -3.70 9.06 -7.23
N ASP A 47 -4.05 9.40 -5.99
CA ASP A 47 -4.32 8.42 -4.95
C ASP A 47 -5.56 7.57 -5.25
N GLU A 48 -6.63 8.19 -5.78
CA GLU A 48 -7.86 7.50 -6.17
C GLU A 48 -7.60 6.49 -7.29
N VAL A 49 -7.01 6.92 -8.40
CA VAL A 49 -6.79 6.02 -9.57
C VAL A 49 -5.73 4.95 -9.30
N SER A 50 -4.86 5.17 -8.31
CA SER A 50 -3.82 4.21 -7.91
C SER A 50 -4.26 3.28 -6.77
N ALA A 51 -5.48 3.41 -6.27
CA ALA A 51 -5.99 2.56 -5.20
C ALA A 51 -6.18 1.12 -5.69
N VAL A 52 -5.36 0.21 -5.19
CA VAL A 52 -5.49 -1.23 -5.48
C VAL A 52 -6.47 -1.85 -4.50
N ARG A 53 -7.46 -2.58 -5.01
CA ARG A 53 -8.38 -3.37 -4.18
C ARG A 53 -7.58 -4.48 -3.47
N PRO A 54 -7.60 -4.54 -2.12
CA PRO A 54 -6.99 -5.66 -1.40
C PRO A 54 -7.67 -6.97 -1.79
N GLY A 55 -6.87 -7.97 -2.18
CA GLY A 55 -7.34 -9.32 -2.47
C GLY A 55 -7.37 -10.20 -1.21
N ILE A 56 -7.40 -11.52 -1.41
CA ILE A 56 -7.11 -12.50 -0.36
C ILE A 56 -5.62 -12.40 0.01
N PRO A 57 -5.22 -12.46 1.30
CA PRO A 57 -6.03 -12.75 2.50
C PRO A 57 -6.66 -11.52 3.18
N HIS A 58 -6.46 -10.31 2.66
CA HIS A 58 -6.97 -9.09 3.30
C HIS A 58 -8.50 -9.05 3.39
N ALA A 59 -9.19 -9.55 2.36
CA ALA A 59 -10.65 -9.61 2.37
C ALA A 59 -11.21 -10.54 3.48
N ASP A 60 -10.61 -11.72 3.66
CA ASP A 60 -11.03 -12.68 4.69
C ASP A 60 -10.81 -12.12 6.10
N VAL A 61 -9.63 -11.51 6.32
CA VAL A 61 -9.31 -10.86 7.60
C VAL A 61 -10.26 -9.69 7.87
N ALA A 62 -10.58 -8.87 6.86
CA ALA A 62 -11.52 -7.77 7.02
C ALA A 62 -12.93 -8.28 7.37
N ALA A 63 -13.41 -9.35 6.72
CA ALA A 63 -14.69 -9.97 7.04
C ALA A 63 -14.73 -10.55 8.46
N ALA A 64 -13.64 -11.19 8.90
CA ALA A 64 -13.50 -11.69 10.26
C ALA A 64 -13.49 -10.55 11.29
N LEU A 65 -12.80 -9.43 11.03
CA LEU A 65 -12.78 -8.28 11.94
C LEU A 65 -14.14 -7.56 12.03
N ALA A 66 -14.86 -7.45 10.92
CA ALA A 66 -16.19 -6.86 10.89
C ALA A 66 -17.19 -7.66 11.73
N THR A 67 -17.11 -8.99 11.69
CA THR A 67 -17.96 -9.89 12.49
C THR A 67 -17.53 -9.98 13.96
N ALA A 68 -16.21 -9.95 14.24
CA ALA A 68 -15.68 -9.97 15.61
C ALA A 68 -16.07 -8.72 16.43
N SER A 69 -16.26 -7.57 15.78
CA SER A 69 -16.70 -6.34 16.45
C SER A 69 -18.15 -6.41 16.95
N MET A 70 -18.94 -7.40 16.49
CA MET A 70 -20.30 -7.66 16.97
C MET A 70 -20.36 -8.69 18.11
N THR A 71 -19.27 -9.40 18.38
CA THR A 71 -19.23 -10.46 19.41
C THR A 71 -18.07 -10.20 20.36
N THR A 72 -18.31 -9.41 21.41
CA THR A 72 -17.43 -9.40 22.58
C THR A 72 -17.52 -10.76 23.28
N GLY A 73 -16.76 -11.75 22.80
CA GLY A 73 -16.67 -13.06 23.45
C GLY A 73 -16.24 -14.20 22.53
N VAL A 74 -15.07 -14.77 22.82
CA VAL A 74 -14.47 -16.01 22.29
C VAL A 74 -13.63 -15.86 21.02
N PHE A 75 -12.36 -15.49 21.22
CA PHE A 75 -11.26 -15.96 20.37
C PHE A 75 -11.21 -17.49 20.47
N SER A 76 -11.75 -18.20 19.48
CA SER A 76 -11.48 -19.62 19.32
C SER A 76 -10.14 -19.77 18.61
N THR A 77 -9.12 -20.18 19.35
CA THR A 77 -7.83 -20.57 18.78
C THR A 77 -8.04 -21.72 17.81
N CYS A 78 -7.90 -21.47 16.51
CA CYS A 78 -7.78 -22.53 15.52
C CYS A 78 -6.48 -23.27 15.84
N ARG A 79 -6.61 -24.37 16.59
CA ARG A 79 -5.52 -25.23 17.00
C ARG A 79 -4.92 -25.81 15.71
N LEU A 80 -3.68 -25.43 15.39
CA LEU A 80 -2.88 -26.11 14.37
C LEU A 80 -2.80 -27.58 14.77
N SER A 81 -3.53 -28.46 14.07
CA SER A 81 -3.30 -29.90 14.17
C SER A 81 -1.88 -30.20 13.74
N PRO A 82 -1.17 -31.12 14.43
CA PRO A 82 0.20 -31.49 14.06
C PRO A 82 0.20 -32.25 12.72
N CYS A 83 1.19 -31.96 11.88
CA CYS A 83 1.55 -32.85 10.78
C CYS A 83 1.87 -34.24 11.34
N SER A 84 1.20 -35.26 10.82
CA SER A 84 1.57 -36.65 11.07
C SER A 84 2.75 -37.00 10.15
N GLU A 85 3.76 -37.67 10.72
CA GLU A 85 4.92 -38.25 10.01
C GLU A 85 4.51 -39.22 8.89
#